data_AF-A0A4R7LPR9-F1
#
_entry.id   AF-A0A4R7LPR9-F1
#
_cell.length_a   1.000
_cell.length_b   1.000
_cell.length_c   1.000
_cell.angle_alpha   90.00
_cell.angle_beta   90.00
_cell.angle_gamma   90.00
#
_symmetry.space_group_name_H-M   'P 1'
#
loop_
_entity.id
_entity.type
_entity.pdbx_description
1 polymer ?
#
loop_
_entity_poly.entity_id
_entity_poly.type
_entity_poly.pdbx_seq_one_letter_code
_entity_poly.pdbx_strand_id
1 'polypeptide(L)'
;MPVNTVPLRAKNRAATWITEVFQPPVVVSIQLLISPLAEPGFPGTIGYGALAALFVCVLPLAVLLVLVRLGKVTDHHVSDRKQRAPVLLMALACIAVGLLVLAAAGAPHSVVAMVLAVVGGVAVLAAVSLFWKMSGHAAAISCAAVVSVLMLGAAWAPLLVLVPAVCWSRVVLRAHTLPQVVAGALFGGVVMAGIWWLLRGWLVG
;
A
#
# COMPACT_ATOMS: atom_id res chain seq x y z
N MET A 1 43.37 7.02 7.88
CA MET A 1 42.41 6.28 8.73
C MET A 1 41.25 5.85 7.84
N PRO A 2 40.83 4.58 7.81
CA PRO A 2 39.63 4.21 7.09
C PRO A 2 38.41 4.80 7.82
N VAL A 3 37.64 5.64 7.14
CA VAL A 3 36.35 6.10 7.66
C VAL A 3 35.45 4.88 7.70
N ASN A 4 35.18 4.35 8.89
CA ASN A 4 34.18 3.32 9.12
C ASN A 4 32.79 3.87 8.76
N THR A 5 32.43 3.82 7.48
CA THR A 5 31.10 4.16 6.98
C THR A 5 30.17 2.98 7.22
N VAL A 6 29.84 2.72 8.48
CA VAL A 6 28.70 1.86 8.81
C VAL A 6 27.48 2.42 8.07
N PRO A 7 26.85 1.66 7.15
CA PRO A 7 25.76 2.16 6.34
C PRO A 7 24.63 2.71 7.24
N LEU A 8 23.96 3.79 6.84
CA LEU A 8 22.95 4.49 7.66
C LEU A 8 21.87 3.55 8.25
N ARG A 9 21.52 2.47 7.53
CA ARG A 9 20.62 1.41 8.01
C ARG A 9 21.15 0.69 9.26
N ALA A 10 22.45 0.41 9.32
CA ALA A 10 23.07 -0.25 10.46
C ALA A 10 23.19 0.67 11.69
N LYS A 11 23.22 2.01 11.50
CA LYS A 11 23.19 2.99 12.61
C LYS A 11 21.79 3.17 13.21
N ASN A 12 20.74 3.07 12.41
CA ASN A 12 19.35 3.28 12.86
C ASN A 12 18.52 1.99 12.71
N ARG A 13 18.78 1.01 13.59
CA ARG A 13 18.10 -0.30 13.59
C ARG A 13 16.58 -0.17 13.73
N ALA A 14 16.10 0.70 14.61
CA ALA A 14 14.67 0.93 14.81
C ALA A 14 13.98 1.46 13.55
N ALA A 15 14.54 2.49 12.91
CA ALA A 15 14.00 3.05 11.67
C ALA A 15 14.00 2.02 10.53
N THR A 16 15.05 1.20 10.46
CA THR A 16 15.12 0.09 9.48
C THR A 16 14.00 -0.92 9.74
N TRP A 17 13.83 -1.36 10.99
CA TRP A 17 12.75 -2.27 11.38
C TRP A 17 11.36 -1.72 11.03
N ILE A 18 11.09 -0.46 11.37
CA ILE A 18 9.82 0.21 11.04
C ILE A 18 9.60 0.22 9.52
N THR A 19 10.62 0.57 8.74
CA THR A 19 10.51 0.56 7.27
C THR A 19 10.23 -0.83 6.71
N GLU A 20 10.90 -1.87 7.21
CA GLU A 20 10.73 -3.24 6.69
C GLU A 20 9.38 -3.86 7.11
N VAL A 21 8.88 -3.58 8.32
CA VAL A 21 7.55 -4.06 8.77
C VAL A 21 6.42 -3.34 8.04
N PHE A 22 6.52 -2.02 7.91
CA PHE A 22 5.48 -1.19 7.30
C PHE A 22 5.74 -0.92 5.82
N GLN A 23 6.32 -1.91 5.12
CA GLN A 23 6.39 -1.86 3.67
C GLN A 23 4.98 -1.80 3.07
N PRO A 24 4.75 -1.02 1.99
CA PRO A 24 3.42 -0.88 1.40
C PRO A 24 2.70 -2.20 1.09
N PRO A 25 3.35 -3.24 0.51
CA PRO A 25 2.68 -4.51 0.26
C PRO A 25 2.16 -5.18 1.54
N VAL A 26 2.89 -5.08 2.65
CA VAL A 26 2.49 -5.66 3.95
C VAL A 26 1.29 -4.90 4.50
N VAL A 27 1.37 -3.57 4.55
CA VAL A 27 0.29 -2.70 5.06
C VAL A 27 -0.99 -2.89 4.26
N VAL A 28 -0.88 -2.89 2.92
CA VAL A 28 -2.04 -3.08 2.02
C VAL A 28 -2.62 -4.49 2.17
N SER A 29 -1.78 -5.52 2.28
CA SER A 29 -2.28 -6.90 2.47
C SER A 29 -3.06 -7.04 3.78
N ILE A 30 -2.55 -6.47 4.88
CA ILE A 30 -3.26 -6.45 6.17
C ILE A 30 -4.59 -5.69 6.02
N GLN A 31 -4.56 -4.52 5.38
CA GLN A 31 -5.77 -3.73 5.15
C GLN A 31 -6.84 -4.49 4.35
N LEU A 32 -6.43 -5.25 3.34
CA LEU A 32 -7.33 -6.09 2.54
C LEU A 32 -7.87 -7.27 3.35
N LEU A 33 -7.05 -7.90 4.19
CA LEU A 33 -7.50 -8.99 5.08
C LEU A 33 -8.54 -8.52 6.11
N ILE A 34 -8.42 -7.30 6.63
CA ILE A 34 -9.38 -6.76 7.61
C ILE A 34 -10.61 -6.14 6.96
N SER A 35 -10.57 -5.80 5.66
CA SER A 35 -11.69 -5.14 4.97
C SER A 35 -13.06 -5.84 5.07
N PRO A 36 -13.18 -7.19 5.10
CA PRO A 36 -14.47 -7.86 5.28
C PRO A 36 -15.11 -7.65 6.66
N LEU A 37 -14.37 -7.18 7.68
CA LEU A 37 -14.93 -6.91 9.02
C LEU A 37 -16.03 -5.84 9.02
N ALA A 38 -16.07 -5.01 7.96
CA ALA A 38 -17.04 -3.94 7.82
C ALA A 38 -18.45 -4.41 7.43
N GLU A 39 -18.61 -5.70 7.09
CA GLU A 39 -19.86 -6.29 6.60
C GLU A 39 -20.18 -7.62 7.34
N PRO A 40 -21.46 -8.03 7.37
CA PRO A 40 -21.85 -9.33 7.92
C PRO A 40 -21.17 -10.50 7.21
N GLY A 41 -21.01 -11.63 7.93
CA GLY A 41 -20.45 -12.87 7.39
C GLY A 41 -19.00 -13.14 7.79
N PHE A 42 -18.34 -12.23 8.49
CA PHE A 42 -17.06 -12.51 9.15
C PHE A 42 -17.23 -13.56 10.28
N PRO A 43 -16.30 -14.53 10.47
CA PRO A 43 -15.02 -14.72 9.77
C PRO A 43 -15.10 -15.47 8.43
N GLY A 44 -16.26 -15.97 8.02
CA GLY A 44 -16.43 -16.72 6.76
C GLY A 44 -16.03 -15.95 5.50
N THR A 45 -16.03 -14.63 5.55
CA THR A 45 -15.64 -13.75 4.43
C THR A 45 -14.14 -13.39 4.38
N ILE A 46 -13.33 -13.85 5.34
CA ILE A 46 -11.88 -13.52 5.37
C ILE A 46 -11.14 -14.00 4.11
N GLY A 47 -11.62 -15.08 3.49
CA GLY A 47 -11.08 -15.62 2.24
C GLY A 47 -11.10 -14.61 1.09
N TYR A 48 -12.09 -13.72 1.04
CA TYR A 48 -12.14 -12.67 0.02
C TYR A 48 -11.05 -11.61 0.23
N GLY A 49 -10.78 -11.24 1.49
CA GLY A 49 -9.66 -10.36 1.83
C GLY A 49 -8.30 -10.97 1.47
N ALA A 50 -8.13 -12.27 1.74
CA ALA A 50 -6.92 -13.02 1.37
C ALA A 50 -6.75 -13.12 -0.15
N LEU A 51 -7.84 -13.38 -0.88
CA LEU A 51 -7.86 -13.42 -2.34
C LEU A 51 -7.53 -12.04 -2.93
N ALA A 52 -8.07 -10.97 -2.36
CA ALA A 52 -7.71 -9.61 -2.75
C ALA A 52 -6.21 -9.32 -2.51
N ALA A 53 -5.67 -9.65 -1.33
CA ALA A 53 -4.25 -9.49 -1.03
C ALA A 53 -3.35 -10.29 -1.97
N LEU A 54 -3.78 -11.49 -2.37
CA LEU A 54 -3.09 -12.31 -3.36
C LEU A 54 -2.94 -11.56 -4.69
N PHE A 55 -4.03 -11.05 -5.25
CA PHE A 55 -4.00 -10.38 -6.56
C PHE A 55 -3.43 -8.96 -6.54
N VAL A 56 -3.58 -8.24 -5.43
CA VAL A 56 -3.12 -6.84 -5.31
C VAL A 56 -1.66 -6.74 -4.89
N CYS A 57 -1.16 -7.67 -4.08
CA CYS A 57 0.19 -7.58 -3.51
C CYS A 57 1.07 -8.78 -3.88
N VAL A 58 0.64 -9.99 -3.52
CA VAL A 58 1.52 -11.17 -3.58
C VAL A 58 1.85 -11.55 -5.03
N LEU A 59 0.85 -11.65 -5.89
CA LEU A 59 1.01 -12.07 -7.28
C LEU A 59 1.81 -11.04 -8.10
N PRO A 60 1.50 -9.72 -8.09
CA PRO A 60 2.33 -8.74 -8.77
C PRO A 60 3.79 -8.75 -8.31
N LEU A 61 4.03 -8.87 -6.99
CA LEU A 61 5.39 -8.93 -6.45
C LEU A 61 6.11 -10.23 -6.87
N ALA A 62 5.43 -11.38 -6.82
CA ALA A 62 5.99 -12.66 -7.24
C ALA A 62 6.38 -12.62 -8.72
N VAL A 63 5.51 -12.12 -9.59
CA VAL A 63 5.79 -11.97 -11.03
C VAL A 63 6.97 -11.02 -11.25
N LEU A 64 7.02 -9.87 -10.55
CA LEU A 64 8.15 -8.94 -10.62
C LEU A 64 9.47 -9.63 -10.22
N LEU A 65 9.49 -10.37 -9.11
CA LEU A 65 10.68 -11.07 -8.64
C LEU A 65 11.14 -12.15 -9.63
N VAL A 66 10.20 -12.86 -10.27
CA VAL A 66 10.50 -13.80 -11.35
C VAL A 66 11.11 -13.07 -12.56
N LEU A 67 10.55 -11.93 -12.98
CA LEU A 67 11.09 -11.13 -14.07
C LEU A 67 12.51 -10.61 -13.77
N VAL A 68 12.80 -10.23 -12.53
CA VAL A 68 14.15 -9.86 -12.09
C VAL A 68 15.10 -11.05 -12.17
N ARG A 69 14.69 -12.23 -11.68
CA ARG A 69 15.51 -13.46 -11.78
C ARG A 69 15.78 -13.89 -13.21
N LEU A 70 14.85 -13.63 -14.13
CA LEU A 70 15.00 -13.89 -15.56
C LEU A 70 15.79 -12.79 -16.29
N GLY A 71 16.29 -11.76 -15.59
CA GLY A 71 17.03 -10.64 -16.19
C GLY A 71 16.18 -9.71 -17.06
N LYS A 72 14.85 -9.82 -17.02
CA LYS A 72 13.92 -8.97 -17.79
C LYS A 72 13.66 -7.62 -17.13
N VAL A 73 13.86 -7.53 -15.81
CA VAL A 73 13.78 -6.29 -15.02
C VAL A 73 15.06 -6.16 -14.22
N THR A 74 15.61 -4.95 -14.15
CA THR A 74 16.95 -4.71 -13.58
C THR A 74 17.01 -5.05 -12.09
N ASP A 75 16.00 -4.63 -11.33
CA ASP A 75 15.89 -4.88 -9.90
C ASP A 75 14.44 -4.67 -9.41
N HIS A 76 14.14 -5.15 -8.20
CA HIS A 76 12.77 -5.09 -7.66
C HIS A 76 12.29 -3.66 -7.32
N HIS A 77 13.19 -2.68 -7.17
CA HIS A 77 12.80 -1.27 -7.06
C HIS A 77 12.51 -0.63 -8.42
N VAL A 78 12.69 -1.38 -9.51
CA VAL A 78 12.46 -0.92 -10.89
C VAL A 78 13.19 0.40 -11.13
N SER A 79 14.52 0.37 -10.92
CA SER A 79 15.35 1.58 -10.97
C SER A 79 15.33 2.22 -12.36
N ASP A 80 15.24 1.42 -13.43
CA ASP A 80 15.07 1.89 -14.79
C ASP A 80 13.64 2.42 -15.02
N ARG A 81 13.56 3.71 -15.37
CA ARG A 81 12.29 4.38 -15.65
C ARG A 81 11.52 3.74 -16.81
N LYS A 82 12.20 3.18 -17.81
CA LYS A 82 11.57 2.52 -18.96
C LYS A 82 10.81 1.26 -18.56
N GLN A 83 11.23 0.59 -17.49
CA GLN A 83 10.61 -0.64 -16.99
C GLN A 83 9.40 -0.38 -16.08
N ARG A 84 9.21 0.86 -15.60
CA ARG A 84 8.13 1.20 -14.65
C ARG A 84 6.74 1.05 -15.23
N ALA A 85 6.52 1.55 -16.45
CA ALA A 85 5.21 1.45 -17.09
C ALA A 85 4.80 -0.01 -17.37
N PRO A 86 5.67 -0.87 -17.96
CA PRO A 86 5.37 -2.29 -18.09
C PRO A 86 5.05 -3.01 -16.77
N VAL A 87 5.83 -2.75 -15.70
CA VAL A 87 5.59 -3.36 -14.38
C VAL A 87 4.27 -2.87 -13.78
N LEU A 88 3.94 -1.58 -13.93
CA LEU A 88 2.67 -1.04 -13.48
C LEU A 88 1.49 -1.65 -14.23
N LEU A 89 1.58 -1.77 -15.57
CA LEU A 89 0.54 -2.40 -16.39
C LEU A 89 0.34 -3.88 -16.03
N MET A 90 1.42 -4.61 -15.78
CA MET A 90 1.37 -5.98 -15.28
C MET A 90 0.63 -6.06 -13.94
N ALA A 91 0.94 -5.15 -13.00
CA ALA A 91 0.28 -5.14 -11.70
C ALA A 91 -1.22 -4.81 -11.83
N LEU A 92 -1.56 -3.83 -12.67
CA LEU A 92 -2.96 -3.50 -12.98
C LEU A 92 -3.70 -4.66 -13.63
N ALA A 93 -3.05 -5.45 -14.49
CA ALA A 93 -3.63 -6.64 -15.08
C ALA A 93 -3.92 -7.73 -14.03
N CYS A 94 -2.98 -8.00 -13.11
CA CYS A 94 -3.21 -8.92 -11.99
C CYS A 94 -4.40 -8.48 -11.12
N ILE A 95 -4.47 -7.19 -10.82
CA ILE A 95 -5.56 -6.61 -10.03
C ILE A 95 -6.89 -6.70 -10.76
N ALA A 96 -6.93 -6.40 -12.07
CA ALA A 96 -8.14 -6.49 -12.87
C ALA A 96 -8.69 -7.93 -12.88
N VAL A 97 -7.82 -8.93 -13.06
CA VAL A 97 -8.20 -10.34 -12.93
C VAL A 97 -8.73 -10.63 -11.51
N GLY A 98 -8.04 -10.14 -10.47
CA GLY A 98 -8.49 -10.31 -9.08
C GLY A 98 -9.88 -9.72 -8.82
N LEU A 99 -10.16 -8.52 -9.34
CA LEU A 99 -11.47 -7.89 -9.25
C LEU A 99 -12.57 -8.70 -9.95
N LEU A 100 -12.28 -9.25 -11.14
CA LEU A 100 -13.22 -10.12 -11.85
C LEU A 100 -13.51 -11.40 -11.07
N VAL A 101 -12.48 -12.02 -10.48
CA VAL A 101 -12.64 -13.21 -9.64
C VAL A 101 -13.44 -12.90 -8.38
N LEU A 102 -13.15 -11.79 -7.70
CA LEU A 102 -13.89 -11.35 -6.51
C LEU A 102 -15.36 -11.07 -6.84
N ALA A 103 -15.63 -10.40 -7.97
CA ALA A 103 -16.99 -10.13 -8.42
C ALA A 103 -17.74 -11.42 -8.74
N ALA A 104 -17.13 -12.36 -9.47
CA ALA A 104 -17.73 -13.65 -9.79
C ALA A 104 -17.98 -14.53 -8.55
N ALA A 105 -17.15 -14.38 -7.51
CA ALA A 105 -17.29 -15.11 -6.25
C ALA A 105 -18.27 -14.44 -5.27
N GLY A 106 -18.88 -13.30 -5.61
CA GLY A 106 -19.80 -12.59 -4.72
C GLY A 106 -19.11 -11.98 -3.50
N ALA A 107 -17.91 -11.43 -3.68
CA ALA A 107 -17.15 -10.82 -2.59
C ALA A 107 -17.92 -9.64 -1.94
N PRO A 108 -17.76 -9.44 -0.62
CA PRO A 108 -18.32 -8.28 0.09
C PRO A 108 -17.90 -6.96 -0.57
N HIS A 109 -18.82 -5.99 -0.58
CA HIS A 109 -18.60 -4.70 -1.24
C HIS A 109 -17.43 -3.93 -0.60
N SER A 110 -17.21 -4.11 0.70
CA SER A 110 -16.11 -3.58 1.49
C SER A 110 -14.74 -4.00 0.95
N VAL A 111 -14.60 -5.25 0.51
CA VAL A 111 -13.36 -5.76 -0.10
C VAL A 111 -13.14 -5.12 -1.47
N VAL A 112 -14.19 -5.08 -2.29
CA VAL A 112 -14.13 -4.47 -3.64
C VAL A 112 -13.80 -2.98 -3.54
N ALA A 113 -14.47 -2.24 -2.65
CA ALA A 113 -14.21 -0.83 -2.37
C ALA A 113 -12.76 -0.59 -1.95
N MET A 114 -12.21 -1.48 -1.10
CA MET A 114 -10.82 -1.39 -0.66
C MET A 114 -9.84 -1.58 -1.83
N VAL A 115 -10.05 -2.60 -2.67
CA VAL A 115 -9.20 -2.85 -3.85
C VAL A 115 -9.25 -1.64 -4.79
N LEU A 116 -10.44 -1.14 -5.11
CA LEU A 116 -10.63 0.01 -5.99
C LEU A 116 -9.98 1.28 -5.42
N ALA A 117 -10.09 1.52 -4.12
CA ALA A 117 -9.45 2.66 -3.46
C ALA A 117 -7.92 2.57 -3.49
N VAL A 118 -7.35 1.38 -3.26
CA VAL A 118 -5.91 1.15 -3.39
C VAL A 118 -5.45 1.40 -4.82
N VAL A 119 -6.17 0.88 -5.81
CA VAL A 119 -5.85 1.06 -7.24
C VAL A 119 -5.94 2.52 -7.66
N GLY A 120 -7.04 3.20 -7.33
CA GLY A 120 -7.22 4.61 -7.61
C GLY A 120 -6.14 5.46 -6.94
N GLY A 121 -5.82 5.16 -5.69
CA GLY A 121 -4.73 5.81 -4.96
C GLY A 121 -3.36 5.60 -5.60
N VAL A 122 -3.03 4.36 -6.01
CA VAL A 122 -1.77 4.06 -6.71
C VAL A 122 -1.71 4.75 -8.08
N ALA A 123 -2.83 4.82 -8.80
CA ALA A 123 -2.89 5.51 -10.09
C ALA A 123 -2.62 7.02 -9.94
N VAL A 124 -3.26 7.67 -8.96
CA VAL A 124 -3.02 9.09 -8.67
C VAL A 124 -1.59 9.31 -8.16
N LEU A 125 -1.11 8.45 -7.26
CA LEU A 125 0.28 8.46 -6.77
C LEU A 125 1.28 8.37 -7.94
N ALA A 126 1.05 7.46 -8.88
CA ALA A 126 1.90 7.26 -10.05
C ALA A 126 1.88 8.49 -10.97
N ALA A 127 0.69 9.06 -11.24
CA ALA A 127 0.54 10.25 -12.06
C ALA A 127 1.28 11.45 -11.47
N VAL A 128 1.11 11.71 -10.17
CA VAL A 128 1.81 12.81 -9.48
C VAL A 128 3.32 12.54 -9.41
N SER A 129 3.73 11.28 -9.23
CA SER A 129 5.14 10.88 -9.19
C SER A 129 5.90 11.12 -10.51
N LEU A 130 5.21 11.42 -11.62
CA LEU A 130 5.83 11.89 -12.85
C LEU A 130 6.46 13.27 -12.69
N PHE A 131 5.87 14.12 -11.84
CA PHE A 131 6.30 15.49 -11.60
C PHE A 131 7.06 15.63 -10.29
N TRP A 132 6.60 14.97 -9.23
CA TRP A 132 7.19 15.10 -7.90
C TRP A 132 7.01 13.84 -7.04
N LYS A 133 8.09 13.37 -6.42
CA LYS A 133 8.12 12.13 -5.65
C LYS A 133 7.54 12.33 -4.25
N MET A 134 6.44 11.67 -3.93
CA MET A 134 5.94 11.55 -2.55
C MET A 134 6.26 10.17 -1.94
N SER A 135 6.16 10.04 -0.63
CA SER A 135 6.44 8.78 0.08
C SER A 135 5.25 7.82 0.02
N GLY A 136 5.39 6.72 -0.74
CA GLY A 136 4.39 5.66 -0.78
C GLY A 136 4.22 4.91 0.55
N HIS A 137 5.25 4.84 1.39
CA HIS A 137 5.13 4.27 2.75
C HIS A 137 4.23 5.14 3.62
N ALA A 138 4.41 6.46 3.56
CA ALA A 138 3.58 7.40 4.31
C ALA A 138 2.12 7.37 3.82
N ALA A 139 1.91 7.29 2.50
CA ALA A 139 0.58 7.15 1.92
C ALA A 139 -0.12 5.85 2.36
N ALA A 140 0.57 4.70 2.25
CA ALA A 140 0.00 3.40 2.61
C ALA A 140 -0.41 3.33 4.09
N ILE A 141 0.49 3.71 5.01
CA ILE A 141 0.19 3.62 6.45
C ILE A 141 -0.88 4.63 6.88
N SER A 142 -0.87 5.84 6.31
CA SER A 142 -1.86 6.88 6.63
C SER A 142 -3.25 6.46 6.14
N CYS A 143 -3.36 5.96 4.91
CA CYS A 143 -4.60 5.41 4.38
C CYS A 143 -5.11 4.26 5.26
N ALA A 144 -4.26 3.26 5.56
CA ALA A 144 -4.65 2.11 6.37
C ALA A 144 -5.12 2.51 7.78
N ALA A 145 -4.39 3.42 8.44
CA ALA A 145 -4.77 3.90 9.78
C ALA A 145 -6.09 4.67 9.76
N VAL A 146 -6.25 5.64 8.84
CA VAL A 146 -7.49 6.44 8.74
C VAL A 146 -8.68 5.56 8.38
N VAL A 147 -8.56 4.70 7.37
CA VAL A 147 -9.64 3.80 6.96
C VAL A 147 -10.00 2.83 8.09
N SER A 148 -9.03 2.30 8.84
CA SER A 148 -9.32 1.45 9.99
C SER A 148 -10.14 2.19 11.07
N VAL A 149 -9.83 3.45 11.35
CA VAL A 149 -10.61 4.28 12.29
C VAL A 149 -12.03 4.54 11.77
N LEU A 150 -12.16 4.88 10.48
CA LEU A 150 -13.47 5.14 9.86
C LEU A 150 -14.33 3.88 9.78
N MET A 151 -13.70 2.71 9.61
CA MET A 151 -14.36 1.42 9.42
C MET A 151 -14.72 0.75 10.74
N LEU A 152 -13.82 0.79 11.72
CA LEU A 152 -13.93 0.03 12.98
C LEU A 152 -14.20 0.91 14.21
N GLY A 153 -14.21 2.24 14.03
CA GLY A 153 -14.54 3.21 15.06
C GLY A 153 -13.33 3.81 15.81
N ALA A 154 -13.63 4.79 16.67
CA ALA A 154 -12.64 5.62 17.36
C ALA A 154 -11.68 4.84 18.27
N ALA A 155 -12.05 3.64 18.72
CA ALA A 155 -11.16 2.76 19.51
C ALA A 155 -9.85 2.41 18.76
N TRP A 156 -9.86 2.49 17.43
CA TRP A 156 -8.70 2.23 16.57
C TRP A 156 -7.85 3.48 16.30
N ALA A 157 -8.20 4.65 16.84
CA ALA A 157 -7.44 5.89 16.72
C ALA A 157 -5.94 5.77 17.14
N PRO A 158 -5.55 4.90 18.10
CA PRO A 158 -4.13 4.69 18.41
C PRO A 158 -3.27 4.27 17.20
N LEU A 159 -3.85 3.66 16.15
CA LEU A 159 -3.12 3.33 14.92
C LEU A 159 -2.55 4.56 14.21
N LEU A 160 -3.12 5.75 14.40
CA LEU A 160 -2.63 6.99 13.79
C LEU A 160 -1.20 7.34 14.23
N VAL A 161 -0.74 6.84 15.38
CA VAL A 161 0.64 7.01 15.85
C VAL A 161 1.66 6.31 14.93
N LEU A 162 1.24 5.29 14.18
CA LEU A 162 2.11 4.62 13.21
C LEU A 162 2.52 5.54 12.05
N VAL A 163 1.68 6.52 11.71
CA VAL A 163 1.95 7.47 10.60
C VAL A 163 3.21 8.29 10.86
N PRO A 164 3.34 9.07 11.97
CA PRO A 164 4.56 9.80 12.25
C PRO A 164 5.76 8.86 12.48
N ALA A 165 5.58 7.67 13.04
CA ALA A 165 6.66 6.70 13.23
C ALA A 165 7.25 6.23 11.88
N VAL A 166 6.40 5.88 10.91
CA VAL A 166 6.82 5.51 9.56
C VAL A 166 7.44 6.72 8.85
N CYS A 167 6.81 7.89 8.89
CA CYS A 167 7.36 9.12 8.30
C CYS A 167 8.76 9.45 8.84
N TRP A 168 8.95 9.38 10.16
CA TRP A 168 10.24 9.55 10.81
C TRP A 168 11.27 8.56 10.29
N SER A 169 10.92 7.27 10.18
CA SER A 169 11.83 6.26 9.64
C SER A 169 12.33 6.60 8.23
N ARG A 170 11.45 7.12 7.37
CA ARG A 170 11.79 7.48 5.98
C ARG A 170 12.73 8.68 5.91
N VAL A 171 12.55 9.66 6.79
CA VAL A 171 13.39 10.86 6.86
C VAL A 171 14.77 10.53 7.44
N VAL A 172 14.82 9.81 8.57
CA VAL A 172 16.08 9.43 9.23
C VAL A 172 16.94 8.53 8.36
N LEU A 173 16.32 7.60 7.63
CA LEU A 173 17.02 6.76 6.66
C LEU A 173 17.37 7.49 5.35
N ARG A 174 17.05 8.78 5.24
CA ARG A 174 17.25 9.63 4.06
C ARG A 174 16.62 9.07 2.79
N ALA A 175 15.54 8.31 2.93
CA ALA A 175 14.78 7.80 1.81
C ALA A 175 13.87 8.88 1.20
N HIS A 176 13.40 9.83 2.01
CA HIS A 176 12.55 10.94 1.60
C HIS A 176 12.85 12.21 2.42
N THR A 177 12.51 13.38 1.88
CA THR A 177 12.52 14.64 2.63
C THR A 177 11.23 14.83 3.42
N LEU A 178 11.24 15.75 4.40
CA LEU A 178 10.06 16.05 5.22
C LEU A 178 8.82 16.43 4.37
N PRO A 179 8.91 17.33 3.36
CA PRO A 179 7.76 17.62 2.50
C PRO A 179 7.21 16.38 1.79
N GLN A 180 8.07 15.47 1.33
CA GLN A 180 7.66 14.25 0.61
C GLN A 180 6.89 13.27 1.48
N VAL A 181 7.24 13.14 2.76
CA VAL A 181 6.51 12.28 3.70
C VAL A 181 5.22 12.92 4.17
N VAL A 182 5.18 14.24 4.39
CA VAL A 182 3.97 14.97 4.75
C VAL A 182 2.95 14.90 3.61
N ALA A 183 3.36 15.20 2.38
CA ALA A 183 2.49 15.10 1.21
C ALA A 183 1.99 13.66 1.00
N GLY A 184 2.85 12.66 1.17
CA GLY A 184 2.45 11.25 1.12
C GLY A 184 1.41 10.89 2.18
N ALA A 185 1.62 11.31 3.44
CA ALA A 185 0.70 11.05 4.54
C ALA A 185 -0.67 11.72 4.32
N LEU A 186 -0.70 12.99 3.88
CA LEU A 186 -1.94 13.70 3.55
C LEU A 186 -2.65 13.04 2.37
N PHE A 187 -1.91 12.68 1.32
CA PHE A 187 -2.47 11.96 0.17
C PHE A 187 -3.13 10.65 0.57
N GLY A 188 -2.45 9.82 1.38
CA GLY A 188 -3.02 8.56 1.87
C GLY A 188 -4.23 8.76 2.77
N GLY A 189 -4.10 9.63 3.78
CA GLY A 189 -5.13 9.81 4.81
C GLY A 189 -6.35 10.60 4.35
N VAL A 190 -6.22 11.44 3.32
CA VAL A 190 -7.33 12.27 2.81
C VAL A 190 -7.84 11.74 1.48
N VAL A 191 -6.96 11.60 0.48
CA VAL A 191 -7.40 11.26 -0.88
C VAL A 191 -7.73 9.78 -0.99
N MET A 192 -6.82 8.89 -0.61
CA MET A 192 -7.07 7.44 -0.73
C MET A 192 -8.20 6.99 0.20
N ALA A 193 -8.18 7.44 1.47
CA ALA A 193 -9.26 7.15 2.41
C ALA A 193 -10.60 7.78 1.97
N GLY A 194 -10.58 8.97 1.38
CA GLY A 194 -11.76 9.62 0.81
C GLY A 194 -12.34 8.85 -0.38
N ILE A 195 -11.49 8.34 -1.29
CA ILE A 195 -11.92 7.46 -2.38
C ILE A 195 -12.60 6.21 -1.82
N TRP A 196 -12.00 5.56 -0.81
CA TRP A 196 -12.61 4.40 -0.15
C TRP A 196 -13.97 4.74 0.46
N TRP A 197 -14.07 5.87 1.18
CA TRP A 197 -15.33 6.31 1.81
C TRP A 197 -16.45 6.51 0.79
N LEU A 198 -16.15 7.18 -0.33
CA LEU A 198 -17.11 7.41 -1.41
C LEU A 198 -17.53 6.09 -2.08
N LEU A 199 -16.57 5.21 -2.39
CA LEU A 199 -16.86 3.90 -2.99
C LEU A 199 -17.69 3.02 -2.07
N ARG A 200 -17.39 3.00 -0.77
CA ARG A 200 -18.20 2.29 0.22
C ARG A 200 -19.63 2.82 0.24
N GLY A 201 -19.81 4.14 0.28
CA GLY A 201 -21.13 4.76 0.25
C GLY A 201 -21.92 4.43 -1.01
N TRP A 202 -21.25 4.31 -2.16
CA TRP A 202 -21.89 3.99 -3.44
C TRP A 202 -22.21 2.50 -3.61
N LEU A 203 -21.41 1.60 -3.05
CA LEU A 203 -21.60 0.15 -3.18
C LEU A 203 -22.51 -0.45 -2.10
N VAL A 204 -22.62 0.21 -0.94
CA VAL A 204 -23.40 -0.27 0.22
C VAL A 204 -24.68 0.54 0.45
N GLY A 205 -24.80 1.73 -0.14
CA GLY A 205 -26.00 2.57 -0.10
C GLY A 205 -27.03 2.16 -1.14
#